data_AF-A0AAV1YZ56-F1
#
_entry.id   AF-A0AAV1YZ56-F1
#
_cell.length_a   1.000
_cell.length_b   1.000
_cell.length_c   1.000
_cell.angle_alpha   90.00
_cell.angle_beta   90.00
_cell.angle_gamma   90.00
#
_symmetry.space_group_name_H-M   'P 1'
#
loop_
_entity.id
_entity.type
_entity.pdbx_description
1 polymer ?
#
loop_
_entity_poly.entity_id
_entity_poly.type
_entity_poly.pdbx_seq_one_letter_code
_entity_poly.pdbx_strand_id
1 'polypeptide(L)'
;MYLTKEPLFGNGKAKFILVKDNNDLRGLKIFKTILKIYGKEQANIAILCYDSIGDDLIHGVAANKDDIKLLDIFSDPYSWHQGQNLDALMSVDFISEYFSDFKGVLCIYSLTSLLIHDGIVKVYKTLQRLLMNNADLQILALLHPSVHDLTEIDIIDRMSSTSLNIDSDEDTEILQSVVHYSSGKVNTLSLEYKISENFEFSSLVDVLLLKCKEVKEKKPDPTANLTFNLKLKDDEKEARNQLQLPYMKMQNSDDAVIQNLLENDFYDEEDPDDDLDI
;
A
#
# COMPACT_ATOMS: atom_id res chain seq x y z
N MET A 1 -12.37 8.79 21.22
CA MET A 1 -12.98 8.98 19.89
C MET A 1 -12.87 7.65 19.17
N TYR A 2 -13.98 7.13 18.61
CA TYR A 2 -13.94 5.88 17.84
C TYR A 2 -13.32 6.16 16.48
N LEU A 3 -12.33 5.38 16.10
CA LEU A 3 -11.63 5.54 14.82
C LEU A 3 -12.56 5.10 13.68
N THR A 4 -12.77 5.96 12.68
CA THR A 4 -13.52 5.64 11.45
C THR A 4 -12.60 5.05 10.38
N LYS A 5 -13.15 4.61 9.24
CA LYS A 5 -12.36 4.10 8.10
C LYS A 5 -11.41 5.13 7.49
N GLU A 6 -11.78 6.40 7.54
CA GLU A 6 -11.05 7.50 6.90
C GLU A 6 -9.62 7.70 7.42
N PRO A 7 -9.35 7.76 8.74
CA PRO A 7 -7.98 7.80 9.24
C PRO A 7 -7.18 6.54 8.90
N LEU A 8 -7.81 5.36 8.81
CA LEU A 8 -7.10 4.11 8.50
C LEU A 8 -6.74 3.96 7.03
N PHE A 9 -7.67 4.31 6.14
CA PHE A 9 -7.60 4.01 4.70
C PHE A 9 -7.52 5.28 3.82
N GLY A 10 -7.41 6.46 4.42
CA GLY A 10 -7.45 7.75 3.72
C GLY A 10 -8.84 8.08 3.19
N ASN A 11 -8.94 8.49 1.92
CA ASN A 11 -10.19 8.92 1.26
C ASN A 11 -11.24 7.80 1.05
N GLY A 12 -11.17 6.69 1.80
CA GLY A 12 -12.15 5.60 1.78
C GLY A 12 -12.15 4.73 0.52
N LYS A 13 -11.17 4.88 -0.37
CA LYS A 13 -11.07 4.15 -1.66
C LYS A 13 -9.94 3.13 -1.71
N ALA A 14 -9.53 2.59 -0.56
CA ALA A 14 -8.54 1.51 -0.56
C ALA A 14 -9.13 0.29 -1.26
N LYS A 15 -8.52 -0.18 -2.36
CA LYS A 15 -8.97 -1.40 -3.05
C LYS A 15 -8.38 -2.66 -2.44
N PHE A 16 -7.13 -2.58 -1.99
CA PHE A 16 -6.43 -3.68 -1.35
C PHE A 16 -5.79 -3.20 -0.04
N ILE A 17 -6.27 -3.75 1.06
CA ILE A 17 -5.81 -3.48 2.42
C ILE A 17 -5.00 -4.70 2.88
N LEU A 18 -3.75 -4.46 3.23
CA LEU A 18 -2.83 -5.48 3.73
C LEU A 18 -2.58 -5.24 5.22
N VAL A 19 -2.89 -6.22 6.06
CA VAL A 19 -2.54 -6.22 7.48
C VAL A 19 -1.30 -7.08 7.65
N LYS A 20 -0.19 -6.49 8.09
CA LYS A 20 1.03 -7.24 8.40
C LYS A 20 1.04 -7.59 9.87
N ASP A 21 1.04 -8.88 10.15
CA ASP A 21 1.04 -9.42 11.51
C ASP A 21 2.43 -9.94 11.89
N ASN A 22 2.78 -9.73 13.15
CA ASN A 22 3.94 -10.34 13.79
C ASN A 22 3.48 -11.60 14.55
N ASN A 23 4.40 -12.45 15.02
CA ASN A 23 4.06 -13.77 15.59
C ASN A 23 3.16 -13.75 16.87
N ASP A 24 2.71 -12.59 17.34
CA ASP A 24 2.00 -12.40 18.60
C ASP A 24 0.46 -12.36 18.47
N LEU A 25 -0.13 -12.82 17.36
CA LEU A 25 -1.59 -12.83 17.10
C LEU A 25 -2.25 -11.44 17.17
N ARG A 26 -1.48 -10.36 16.97
CA ARG A 26 -1.96 -8.98 17.11
C ARG A 26 -2.71 -8.52 15.86
N GLY A 27 -2.27 -8.98 14.69
CA GLY A 27 -2.94 -8.76 13.42
C GLY A 27 -4.33 -9.35 13.40
N LEU A 28 -4.57 -10.48 14.06
CA LEU A 28 -5.92 -11.04 14.22
C LEU A 28 -6.87 -10.04 14.92
N LYS A 29 -6.43 -9.35 15.98
CA LYS A 29 -7.26 -8.36 16.69
C LYS A 29 -7.62 -7.17 15.79
N ILE A 30 -6.65 -6.66 15.03
CA ILE A 30 -6.89 -5.58 14.06
C ILE A 30 -7.82 -6.06 12.95
N PHE A 31 -7.57 -7.23 12.39
CA PHE A 31 -8.37 -7.81 11.32
C PHE A 31 -9.83 -7.95 11.74
N LYS A 32 -10.09 -8.48 12.94
CA LYS A 32 -11.45 -8.55 13.52
C LYS A 32 -12.07 -7.18 13.77
N THR A 33 -11.28 -6.21 14.21
CA THR A 33 -11.75 -4.84 14.42
C THR A 33 -12.17 -4.21 13.09
N ILE A 34 -11.37 -4.38 12.04
CA ILE A 34 -11.68 -3.91 10.68
C ILE A 34 -12.94 -4.62 10.15
N LEU A 35 -13.05 -5.94 10.29
CA LEU A 35 -14.26 -6.70 9.95
C LEU A 35 -15.50 -6.15 10.66
N LYS A 36 -15.40 -5.81 11.95
CA LYS A 36 -16.51 -5.22 12.71
C LYS A 36 -16.92 -3.86 12.15
N ILE A 37 -15.97 -3.04 11.69
CA ILE A 37 -16.27 -1.76 11.04
C ILE A 37 -17.03 -2.00 9.72
N TYR A 38 -16.59 -2.96 8.89
CA TYR A 38 -17.30 -3.31 7.66
C TYR A 38 -18.69 -3.92 7.91
N GLY A 39 -18.83 -4.73 8.95
CA GLY A 39 -20.12 -5.30 9.35
C GLY A 39 -21.12 -4.25 9.81
N LYS A 40 -20.67 -3.21 10.55
CA LYS A 40 -21.52 -2.08 10.95
C LYS A 40 -22.05 -1.27 9.74
N GLU A 41 -21.34 -1.29 8.62
CA GLU A 41 -21.74 -0.61 7.38
C GLU A 41 -22.59 -1.49 6.44
N GLN A 42 -22.98 -2.70 6.88
CA GLN A 42 -23.76 -3.65 6.08
C GLN A 42 -23.10 -3.98 4.72
N ALA A 43 -21.77 -4.01 4.69
CA ALA A 43 -21.05 -4.47 3.50
C ALA A 43 -21.28 -5.98 3.31
N ASN A 44 -21.40 -6.42 2.06
CA ASN A 44 -21.36 -7.84 1.70
C ASN A 44 -19.94 -8.36 1.94
N ILE A 45 -19.76 -9.28 2.89
CA ILE A 45 -18.45 -9.74 3.33
C ILE A 45 -18.30 -11.23 3.01
N ALA A 46 -17.23 -11.58 2.32
CA ALA A 46 -16.80 -12.96 2.14
C ALA A 46 -15.47 -13.18 2.86
N ILE A 47 -15.34 -14.26 3.62
CA ILE A 47 -14.15 -14.57 4.41
C ILE A 47 -13.60 -15.93 3.98
N LEU A 48 -12.31 -15.95 3.62
CA LEU A 48 -11.53 -17.14 3.34
C LEU A 48 -10.60 -17.43 4.52
N CYS A 49 -10.87 -18.50 5.25
CA CYS A 49 -10.10 -18.92 6.42
C CYS A 49 -9.14 -20.07 6.08
N TYR A 50 -7.85 -19.77 5.95
CA TYR A 50 -6.75 -20.69 5.70
C TYR A 50 -5.91 -21.04 6.94
N ASP A 51 -5.97 -20.27 8.02
CA ASP A 51 -5.02 -20.38 9.15
C ASP A 51 -5.68 -20.50 10.53
N SER A 52 -7.01 -20.55 10.59
CA SER A 52 -7.75 -20.83 11.83
C SER A 52 -9.14 -21.38 11.54
N ILE A 53 -9.77 -21.89 12.59
CA ILE A 53 -11.19 -22.24 12.59
C ILE A 53 -12.01 -20.98 12.28
N GLY A 54 -12.90 -21.06 11.29
CA GLY A 54 -13.60 -19.88 10.79
C GLY A 54 -14.58 -19.26 11.81
N ASP A 55 -15.17 -20.08 12.68
CA ASP A 55 -16.07 -19.62 13.74
C ASP A 55 -15.37 -18.69 14.74
N ASP A 56 -14.11 -18.98 15.07
CA ASP A 56 -13.32 -18.15 15.97
C ASP A 56 -13.05 -16.78 15.36
N LEU A 57 -12.92 -16.67 14.04
CA LEU A 57 -12.69 -15.41 13.36
C LEU A 57 -13.92 -14.49 13.40
N ILE A 58 -15.12 -15.07 13.27
CA ILE A 58 -16.39 -14.34 13.30
C ILE A 58 -16.82 -14.02 14.74
N HIS A 59 -16.35 -14.79 15.72
CA HIS A 59 -16.68 -14.54 17.12
C HIS A 59 -16.29 -13.12 17.57
N GLY A 60 -17.31 -12.34 17.99
CA GLY A 60 -17.17 -10.95 18.44
C GLY A 60 -17.34 -9.89 17.33
N VAL A 61 -17.48 -10.30 16.07
CA VAL A 61 -17.85 -9.40 14.97
C VAL A 61 -19.37 -9.18 15.02
N ALA A 62 -19.80 -7.94 15.23
CA ALA A 62 -21.19 -7.56 15.42
C ALA A 62 -22.01 -7.50 14.11
N ALA A 63 -21.79 -8.45 13.20
CA ALA A 63 -22.54 -8.61 11.97
C ALA A 63 -23.54 -9.76 12.12
N ASN A 64 -24.70 -9.68 11.45
CA ASN A 64 -25.56 -10.85 11.31
C ASN A 64 -24.78 -11.93 10.56
N LYS A 65 -24.78 -13.16 11.09
CA LYS A 65 -24.07 -14.29 10.47
C LYS A 65 -24.53 -14.55 9.03
N ASP A 66 -25.78 -14.21 8.70
CA ASP A 66 -26.36 -14.42 7.37
C ASP A 66 -25.79 -13.47 6.30
N ASP A 67 -25.19 -12.33 6.72
CA ASP A 67 -24.58 -11.35 5.82
C ASP A 67 -23.10 -11.65 5.53
N ILE A 68 -22.51 -12.62 6.25
CA ILE A 68 -21.11 -13.03 6.09
C ILE A 68 -21.04 -14.41 5.45
N LYS A 69 -20.43 -14.47 4.27
CA LYS A 69 -20.10 -15.73 3.60
C LYS A 69 -18.75 -16.25 4.10
N LEU A 70 -18.78 -17.21 5.02
CA LEU A 70 -17.59 -17.88 5.53
C LEU A 70 -17.24 -19.12 4.71
N LEU A 71 -16.01 -19.20 4.23
CA LEU A 71 -15.40 -20.40 3.66
C LEU A 71 -14.25 -20.84 4.56
N ASP A 72 -14.46 -21.93 5.30
CA ASP A 72 -13.45 -22.54 6.16
C ASP A 72 -12.59 -23.52 5.35
N ILE A 73 -11.47 -23.03 4.84
CA ILE A 73 -10.49 -23.81 4.07
C ILE A 73 -9.51 -24.52 5.02
N PHE A 74 -9.33 -24.03 6.25
CA PHE A 74 -8.44 -24.61 7.24
C PHE A 74 -8.94 -25.98 7.70
N SER A 75 -10.22 -26.06 8.09
CA SER A 75 -10.82 -27.30 8.58
C SER A 75 -11.37 -28.17 7.44
N ASP A 76 -11.82 -27.56 6.35
CA ASP A 76 -12.44 -28.23 5.20
C ASP A 76 -11.89 -27.73 3.86
N PRO A 77 -10.62 -28.01 3.53
CA PRO A 77 -9.93 -27.47 2.36
C PRO A 77 -10.54 -27.87 1.01
N TYR A 78 -11.47 -28.82 0.99
CA TYR A 78 -12.13 -29.31 -0.21
C TYR A 78 -13.66 -29.18 -0.14
N SER A 79 -14.20 -28.49 0.88
CA SER A 79 -15.64 -28.33 1.11
C SER A 79 -16.42 -29.67 1.18
N TRP A 80 -15.78 -30.73 1.68
CA TRP A 80 -16.38 -32.06 1.85
C TRP A 80 -17.61 -32.02 2.76
N HIS A 81 -17.61 -31.17 3.78
CA HIS A 81 -18.71 -31.04 4.73
C HIS A 81 -19.85 -30.16 4.22
N GLN A 82 -19.58 -29.28 3.24
CA GLN A 82 -20.59 -28.41 2.61
C GLN A 82 -21.18 -29.00 1.32
N GLY A 83 -20.77 -30.23 0.95
CA GLY A 83 -21.37 -30.99 -0.17
C GLY A 83 -21.01 -30.47 -1.57
N GLN A 84 -20.07 -29.53 -1.66
CA GLN A 84 -19.47 -29.09 -2.92
C GLN A 84 -18.07 -29.68 -2.99
N ASN A 85 -17.86 -30.69 -3.83
CA ASN A 85 -16.52 -31.22 -4.03
C ASN A 85 -15.71 -30.23 -4.88
N LEU A 86 -15.11 -29.26 -4.21
CA LEU A 86 -14.29 -28.22 -4.81
C LEU A 86 -12.84 -28.65 -4.66
N ASP A 87 -12.33 -29.41 -5.64
CA ASP A 87 -10.94 -29.92 -5.67
C ASP A 87 -9.87 -28.83 -5.58
N ALA A 88 -10.24 -27.53 -5.62
CA ALA A 88 -9.33 -26.40 -5.76
C ALA A 88 -9.53 -25.25 -4.74
N LEU A 89 -10.25 -25.42 -3.62
CA LEU A 89 -10.48 -24.33 -2.65
C LEU A 89 -9.18 -23.71 -2.10
N MET A 90 -8.13 -24.54 -2.01
CA MET A 90 -6.78 -24.15 -1.60
C MET A 90 -6.04 -23.31 -2.65
N SER A 91 -6.44 -23.38 -3.92
CA SER A 91 -5.78 -22.64 -4.99
C SER A 91 -6.36 -21.23 -5.13
N VAL A 92 -5.48 -20.29 -5.48
CA VAL A 92 -5.88 -18.92 -5.82
C VAL A 92 -6.76 -18.86 -7.07
N ASP A 93 -6.70 -19.87 -7.95
CA ASP A 93 -7.54 -19.91 -9.17
C ASP A 93 -9.03 -19.99 -8.80
N PHE A 94 -9.37 -20.77 -7.76
CA PHE A 94 -10.72 -20.83 -7.23
C PHE A 94 -11.22 -19.45 -6.79
N ILE A 95 -10.36 -18.65 -6.15
CA ILE A 95 -10.73 -17.28 -5.73
C ILE A 95 -11.10 -16.45 -6.95
N SER A 96 -10.34 -16.57 -8.04
CA SER A 96 -10.62 -15.83 -9.27
C SER A 96 -11.95 -16.19 -9.90
N GLU A 97 -12.28 -17.48 -9.92
CA GLU A 97 -13.51 -17.98 -10.55
C GLU A 97 -14.73 -17.69 -9.68
N TYR A 98 -14.63 -17.99 -8.40
CA TYR A 98 -15.74 -17.92 -7.46
C TYR A 98 -16.12 -16.49 -7.07
N PHE A 99 -15.15 -15.57 -7.03
CA PHE A 99 -15.37 -14.16 -6.70
C PHE A 99 -15.29 -13.23 -7.91
N SER A 100 -15.34 -13.78 -9.13
CA SER A 100 -15.30 -13.02 -10.38
C SER A 100 -16.37 -11.93 -10.46
N ASP A 101 -17.59 -12.19 -9.99
CA ASP A 101 -18.70 -11.22 -9.98
C ASP A 101 -19.03 -10.67 -8.58
N PHE A 102 -18.16 -10.92 -7.59
CA PHE A 102 -18.44 -10.55 -6.20
C PHE A 102 -18.27 -9.04 -5.98
N LYS A 103 -19.29 -8.43 -5.38
CA LYS A 103 -19.30 -7.02 -4.99
C LYS A 103 -19.33 -6.92 -3.48
N GLY A 104 -18.33 -6.26 -2.90
CA GLY A 104 -18.17 -6.16 -1.46
C GLY A 104 -16.72 -6.33 -1.01
N VAL A 105 -16.55 -6.87 0.19
CA VAL A 105 -15.24 -7.04 0.83
C VAL A 105 -14.87 -8.51 0.89
N LEU A 106 -13.80 -8.89 0.19
CA LEU A 106 -13.19 -10.20 0.27
C LEU A 106 -12.07 -10.19 1.30
N CYS A 107 -12.25 -10.94 2.37
CA CYS A 107 -11.33 -11.06 3.48
C CYS A 107 -10.54 -12.37 3.37
N ILE A 108 -9.21 -12.28 3.35
CA ILE A 108 -8.29 -13.41 3.21
C ILE A 108 -7.49 -13.54 4.50
N TYR A 109 -7.75 -14.60 5.27
CA TYR A 109 -7.09 -14.90 6.53
C TYR A 109 -6.55 -16.33 6.50
N SER A 110 -5.29 -16.63 6.23
CA SER A 110 -4.14 -15.77 6.00
C SER A 110 -3.69 -15.83 4.53
N LEU A 111 -3.24 -14.70 3.98
CA LEU A 111 -2.62 -14.63 2.64
C LEU A 111 -1.30 -15.39 2.59
N THR A 112 -0.63 -15.52 3.73
CA THR A 112 0.60 -16.30 3.86
C THR A 112 0.42 -17.75 3.39
N SER A 113 -0.66 -18.41 3.79
CA SER A 113 -0.94 -19.79 3.39
C SER A 113 -1.11 -19.93 1.87
N LEU A 114 -1.77 -18.96 1.24
CA LEU A 114 -1.91 -18.90 -0.22
C LEU A 114 -0.58 -18.68 -0.93
N LEU A 115 0.26 -17.79 -0.41
CA LEU A 115 1.59 -17.51 -0.97
C LEU A 115 2.50 -18.74 -0.88
N ILE A 116 2.45 -19.47 0.24
CA ILE A 116 3.21 -20.71 0.43
C ILE A 116 2.75 -21.80 -0.54
N HIS A 117 1.44 -21.92 -0.77
CA HIS A 117 0.89 -22.98 -1.62
C HIS A 117 1.10 -22.71 -3.12
N ASP A 118 0.70 -21.54 -3.61
CA ASP A 118 0.63 -21.22 -5.05
C ASP A 118 1.79 -20.35 -5.55
N GLY A 119 2.58 -19.79 -4.63
CA GLY A 119 3.70 -18.89 -4.94
C GLY A 119 3.25 -17.46 -5.27
N ILE A 120 4.17 -16.51 -5.02
CA ILE A 120 3.92 -15.07 -5.18
C ILE A 120 3.42 -14.67 -6.57
N VAL A 121 4.01 -15.24 -7.63
CA VAL A 121 3.69 -14.83 -9.02
C VAL A 121 2.24 -15.15 -9.37
N LYS A 122 1.76 -16.34 -8.99
CA LYS A 122 0.40 -16.78 -9.29
C LYS A 122 -0.61 -16.00 -8.45
N VAL A 123 -0.33 -15.82 -7.17
CA VAL A 123 -1.17 -15.05 -6.25
C VAL A 123 -1.30 -13.60 -6.70
N TYR A 124 -0.18 -12.93 -6.98
CA TYR A 124 -0.15 -11.55 -7.46
C TYR A 124 -1.01 -11.36 -8.71
N LYS A 125 -0.77 -12.16 -9.75
CA LYS A 125 -1.52 -12.07 -11.02
C LYS A 125 -3.01 -12.25 -10.81
N THR A 126 -3.38 -13.19 -9.96
CA THR A 126 -4.79 -13.52 -9.72
C THR A 126 -5.50 -12.43 -8.94
N LEU A 127 -4.91 -11.96 -7.85
CA LEU A 127 -5.46 -10.85 -7.07
C LEU A 127 -5.52 -9.57 -7.91
N GLN A 128 -4.50 -9.29 -8.73
CA GLN A 128 -4.47 -8.11 -9.59
C GLN A 128 -5.57 -8.18 -10.65
N ARG A 129 -5.73 -9.33 -11.32
CA ARG A 129 -6.83 -9.56 -12.27
C ARG A 129 -8.19 -9.35 -11.62
N LEU A 130 -8.37 -9.86 -10.40
CA LEU A 130 -9.62 -9.72 -9.65
C LEU A 130 -9.93 -8.25 -9.34
N LEU A 131 -8.94 -7.47 -8.89
CA LEU A 131 -9.09 -6.04 -8.58
C LEU A 131 -9.26 -5.14 -9.82
N MET A 132 -8.71 -5.55 -10.97
CA MET A 132 -8.87 -4.84 -12.25
C MET A 132 -10.24 -5.10 -12.87
N ASN A 133 -10.73 -6.33 -12.79
CA ASN A 133 -12.02 -6.71 -13.35
C ASN A 133 -13.20 -6.23 -12.50
N ASN A 134 -13.00 -6.10 -11.18
CA ASN A 134 -14.05 -5.71 -10.24
C ASN A 134 -13.76 -4.36 -9.58
N ALA A 135 -14.43 -3.31 -10.06
CA ALA A 135 -14.30 -1.97 -9.48
C ALA A 135 -14.86 -1.86 -8.06
N ASP A 136 -15.91 -2.62 -7.76
CA ASP A 136 -16.65 -2.62 -6.48
C ASP A 136 -16.07 -3.63 -5.46
N LEU A 137 -14.99 -4.32 -5.80
CA LEU A 137 -14.34 -5.28 -4.91
C LEU A 137 -13.26 -4.60 -4.08
N GLN A 138 -13.30 -4.86 -2.78
CA GLN A 138 -12.23 -4.52 -1.85
C GLN A 138 -11.66 -5.81 -1.26
N ILE A 139 -10.33 -5.92 -1.19
CA ILE A 139 -9.65 -7.07 -0.61
C ILE A 139 -9.02 -6.64 0.72
N LEU A 140 -9.26 -7.39 1.78
CA LEU A 140 -8.61 -7.26 3.07
C LEU A 140 -7.83 -8.55 3.33
N ALA A 141 -6.51 -8.48 3.40
CA ALA A 141 -5.68 -9.66 3.58
C ALA A 141 -4.77 -9.52 4.80
N LEU A 142 -4.56 -10.62 5.52
CA LEU A 142 -3.56 -10.70 6.57
C LEU A 142 -2.32 -11.45 6.08
N LEU A 143 -1.14 -10.89 6.31
CA LEU A 143 0.16 -11.43 5.90
C LEU A 143 1.08 -11.51 7.11
N HIS A 144 1.80 -12.63 7.26
CA HIS A 144 2.87 -12.77 8.24
C HIS A 144 4.23 -12.54 7.55
N PRO A 145 4.88 -11.37 7.71
CA PRO A 145 6.13 -11.09 7.01
C PRO A 145 7.29 -11.99 7.45
N SER A 146 7.21 -12.61 8.63
CA SER A 146 8.26 -13.45 9.21
C SER A 146 8.57 -14.72 8.41
N VAL A 147 7.67 -15.15 7.52
CA VAL A 147 7.81 -16.38 6.73
C VAL A 147 8.06 -16.11 5.23
N HIS A 148 8.15 -14.85 4.82
CA HIS A 148 8.33 -14.44 3.42
C HIS A 148 9.62 -13.66 3.22
N ASP A 149 10.15 -13.72 2.00
CA ASP A 149 11.30 -12.92 1.62
C ASP A 149 10.92 -11.44 1.48
N LEU A 150 11.90 -10.54 1.71
CA LEU A 150 11.70 -9.09 1.59
C LEU A 150 11.19 -8.69 0.21
N THR A 151 11.59 -9.41 -0.84
CA THR A 151 11.14 -9.19 -2.22
C THR A 151 9.67 -9.52 -2.40
N GLU A 152 9.18 -10.62 -1.83
CA GLU A 152 7.76 -11.01 -1.89
C GLU A 152 6.89 -10.01 -1.14
N ILE A 153 7.35 -9.58 0.04
CA ILE A 153 6.66 -8.59 0.86
C ILE A 153 6.56 -7.26 0.11
N ASP A 154 7.65 -6.80 -0.52
CA ASP A 154 7.69 -5.55 -1.28
C ASP A 154 6.76 -5.58 -2.51
N ILE A 155 6.65 -6.73 -3.19
CA ILE A 155 5.70 -6.91 -4.31
C ILE A 155 4.25 -6.76 -3.84
N ILE A 156 3.88 -7.45 -2.76
CA ILE A 156 2.51 -7.37 -2.22
C ILE A 156 2.21 -6.00 -1.61
N ASP A 157 3.19 -5.38 -0.96
CA ASP A 157 3.04 -4.05 -0.36
C ASP A 157 2.79 -2.98 -1.44
N ARG A 158 3.56 -3.02 -2.54
CA ARG A 158 3.33 -2.13 -3.70
C ARG A 158 1.99 -2.36 -4.39
N MET A 159 1.49 -3.60 -4.36
CA MET A 159 0.16 -3.92 -4.85
C MET A 159 -0.94 -3.36 -3.95
N SER A 160 -0.68 -3.29 -2.64
CA SER A 160 -1.64 -2.80 -1.66
C SER A 160 -1.85 -1.29 -1.76
N SER A 161 -3.11 -0.87 -1.74
CA SER A 161 -3.46 0.55 -1.62
C SER A 161 -3.27 1.08 -0.20
N THR A 162 -3.33 0.19 0.79
CA THR A 162 -3.05 0.53 2.17
C THR A 162 -2.41 -0.66 2.87
N SER A 163 -1.26 -0.45 3.50
CA SER A 163 -0.65 -1.44 4.38
C SER A 163 -0.68 -0.96 5.84
N LEU A 164 -1.03 -1.88 6.73
CA LEU A 164 -1.13 -1.67 8.16
C LEU A 164 -0.04 -2.50 8.82
N ASN A 165 0.98 -1.82 9.37
CA ASN A 165 2.05 -2.44 10.13
C ASN A 165 1.79 -2.23 11.62
N ILE A 166 2.03 -3.28 12.40
CA ILE A 166 1.76 -3.30 13.84
C ILE A 166 3.09 -3.35 14.56
N ASP A 167 3.41 -2.24 15.22
CA ASP A 167 4.57 -2.14 16.09
C ASP A 167 4.09 -2.03 17.55
N SER A 168 4.90 -2.50 18.49
CA SER A 168 4.64 -2.26 19.91
C SER A 168 5.81 -1.57 20.56
N ASP A 169 5.49 -0.56 21.35
CA ASP A 169 6.45 0.10 22.24
C ASP A 169 5.95 -0.01 23.68
N GLU A 170 6.79 -0.56 24.55
CA GLU A 170 6.61 -0.92 25.98
C GLU A 170 5.18 -1.25 26.47
N ASP A 171 4.26 -0.27 26.53
CA ASP A 171 2.89 -0.40 27.06
C ASP A 171 1.77 -0.04 26.05
N THR A 172 2.13 0.30 24.80
CA THR A 172 1.20 0.79 23.76
C THR A 172 1.40 0.09 22.42
N GLU A 173 0.29 -0.16 21.71
CA GLU A 173 0.31 -0.66 20.34
C GLU A 173 0.30 0.54 19.37
N ILE A 174 1.26 0.57 18.45
CA ILE A 174 1.41 1.60 17.42
C ILE A 174 0.99 0.98 16.09
N LEU A 175 -0.04 1.53 15.45
CA LEU A 175 -0.48 1.16 14.11
C LEU A 175 0.13 2.14 13.15
N GLN A 176 1.04 1.68 12.32
CA GLN A 176 1.48 2.45 11.19
C GLN A 176 0.62 2.09 9.98
N SER A 177 -0.22 3.02 9.55
CA SER A 177 -0.92 2.94 8.27
C SER A 177 -0.10 3.63 7.18
N VAL A 178 0.21 2.91 6.12
CA VAL A 178 0.84 3.42 4.91
C VAL A 178 -0.20 3.40 3.80
N VAL A 179 -0.61 4.57 3.32
CA VAL A 179 -1.63 4.72 2.27
C VAL A 179 -0.97 5.13 0.95
N HIS A 180 -1.16 4.31 -0.07
CA HIS A 180 -0.73 4.56 -1.45
C HIS A 180 -1.88 5.19 -2.25
N TYR A 181 -1.70 6.44 -2.70
CA TYR A 181 -2.67 7.13 -3.53
C TYR A 181 -2.46 6.79 -5.02
N SER A 182 -3.55 6.87 -5.80
CA SER A 182 -3.50 6.68 -7.26
C SER A 182 -2.59 7.68 -7.99
N SER A 183 -2.25 8.81 -7.35
CA SER A 183 -1.29 9.79 -7.88
C SER A 183 0.19 9.39 -7.68
N GLY A 184 0.46 8.19 -7.13
CA GLY A 184 1.80 7.73 -6.74
C GLY A 184 2.33 8.37 -5.45
N LYS A 185 1.56 9.27 -4.83
CA LYS A 185 1.92 9.84 -3.52
C LYS A 185 1.71 8.78 -2.45
N VAL A 186 2.68 8.64 -1.55
CA VAL A 186 2.58 7.80 -0.36
C VAL A 186 2.36 8.70 0.85
N ASN A 187 1.37 8.40 1.68
CA ASN A 187 1.20 9.05 2.97
C ASN A 187 1.31 8.01 4.07
N THR A 188 2.22 8.24 5.02
CA THR A 188 2.40 7.39 6.18
C THR A 188 1.78 8.09 7.38
N LEU A 189 0.80 7.42 7.99
CA LEU A 189 0.12 7.85 9.20
C LEU A 189 0.43 6.85 10.32
N SER A 190 1.08 7.32 11.38
CA SER A 190 1.27 6.52 12.59
C SER A 190 0.21 6.90 13.61
N LEU A 191 -0.53 5.91 14.09
CA LEU A 191 -1.62 6.05 15.05
C LEU A 191 -1.29 5.23 16.29
N GLU A 192 -1.29 5.87 17.46
CA GLU A 192 -1.24 5.15 18.72
C GLU A 192 -2.66 4.71 19.09
N TYR A 193 -2.84 3.39 19.23
CA TYR A 193 -4.16 2.82 19.45
C TYR A 193 -4.14 1.78 20.55
N LYS A 194 -5.31 1.58 21.14
CA LYS A 194 -5.58 0.44 22.00
C LYS A 194 -6.82 -0.25 21.48
N ILE A 195 -6.72 -1.53 21.17
CA ILE A 195 -7.89 -2.37 20.86
C ILE A 195 -8.48 -2.87 22.17
N SER A 196 -9.75 -2.54 22.39
CA SER A 196 -10.52 -3.11 23.48
C SER A 196 -10.84 -4.59 23.21
N GLU A 197 -11.14 -5.37 24.25
CA GLU A 197 -11.55 -6.78 24.13
C GLU A 197 -12.79 -6.96 23.23
N ASN A 198 -13.57 -5.89 23.03
CA ASN A 198 -14.73 -5.86 22.15
C ASN A 198 -14.39 -5.52 20.68
N PHE A 199 -13.11 -5.57 20.29
CA PHE A 199 -12.64 -5.23 18.94
C PHE A 199 -13.09 -3.83 18.50
N GLU A 200 -12.88 -2.84 19.37
CA GLU A 200 -13.11 -1.43 19.05
C GLU A 200 -11.82 -0.64 19.26
N PHE A 201 -11.51 0.23 18.29
CA PHE A 201 -10.41 1.17 18.41
C PHE A 201 -10.71 2.24 19.45
N SER A 202 -9.89 2.30 20.48
CA SER A 202 -9.69 3.50 21.28
C SER A 202 -8.41 4.18 20.80
N SER A 203 -8.55 5.27 20.04
CA SER A 203 -7.41 6.14 19.71
C SER A 203 -6.92 6.80 20.99
N LEU A 204 -5.62 6.68 21.27
CA LEU A 204 -4.98 7.38 22.39
C LEU A 204 -4.49 8.76 21.94
N VAL A 205 -3.85 8.85 20.77
CA VAL A 205 -3.39 10.10 20.14
C VAL A 205 -3.22 9.86 18.62
N ASP A 206 -3.74 10.76 17.78
CA ASP A 206 -3.27 10.86 16.39
C ASP A 206 -1.82 11.39 16.47
N VAL A 207 -0.83 10.51 16.35
CA VAL A 207 0.57 10.93 16.25
C VAL A 207 0.78 11.46 14.84
N LEU A 208 0.22 12.64 14.58
CA LEU A 208 0.47 13.41 13.37
C LEU A 208 1.98 13.54 13.21
N LEU A 209 2.48 12.91 12.14
CA LEU A 209 3.80 13.13 11.58
C LEU A 209 4.90 12.99 12.63
N LEU A 210 5.17 11.76 13.09
CA LEU A 210 6.53 11.42 13.50
C LEU A 210 7.42 11.55 12.26
N LYS A 211 7.82 12.80 12.01
CA LYS A 211 9.11 13.19 11.48
C LYS A 211 9.56 12.29 10.33
N CYS A 212 9.32 12.77 9.11
CA CYS A 212 10.48 13.11 8.26
C CYS A 212 11.42 14.05 9.03
N LYS A 213 12.02 13.58 10.13
CA LYS A 213 13.44 13.76 10.30
C LYS A 213 13.95 12.89 9.17
N GLU A 214 14.19 13.55 8.03
CA GLU A 214 15.54 13.46 7.53
C GLU A 214 16.43 13.39 8.77
N VAL A 215 16.93 12.19 9.09
CA VAL A 215 18.28 12.14 9.57
C VAL A 215 18.99 12.84 8.42
N LYS A 216 19.15 14.17 8.55
CA LYS A 216 20.31 14.83 8.03
C LYS A 216 21.43 14.14 8.79
N GLU A 217 21.77 12.93 8.33
CA GLU A 217 23.15 12.54 8.25
C GLU A 217 23.74 13.79 7.67
N LYS A 218 24.52 14.48 8.49
CA LYS A 218 25.40 15.52 7.99
C LYS A 218 26.17 14.78 6.92
N LYS A 219 25.74 14.88 5.66
CA LYS A 219 26.49 14.37 4.52
C LYS A 219 27.87 14.92 4.79
N PRO A 220 28.89 14.07 5.02
CA PRO A 220 30.23 14.57 5.24
C PRO A 220 30.50 15.47 4.04
N ASP A 221 30.83 16.73 4.31
CA ASP A 221 31.02 17.72 3.26
C ASP A 221 31.98 17.08 2.24
N PRO A 222 31.55 16.80 0.99
CA PRO A 222 32.38 16.08 0.03
C PRO A 222 33.65 16.86 -0.29
N THR A 223 33.71 18.14 0.07
CA THR A 223 34.87 19.02 -0.09
C THR A 223 35.84 18.99 1.10
N ALA A 224 35.51 18.29 2.20
CA ALA A 224 36.33 18.29 3.41
C ALA A 224 37.72 17.65 3.25
N ASN A 225 37.88 16.73 2.29
CA ASN A 225 39.15 16.04 2.02
C ASN A 225 39.92 16.60 0.81
N LEU A 226 39.51 17.75 0.27
CA LEU A 226 40.24 18.40 -0.82
C LEU A 226 41.40 19.23 -0.27
N THR A 227 42.55 19.15 -0.92
CA THR A 227 43.74 19.96 -0.59
C THR A 227 43.59 21.43 -1.00
N PHE A 228 42.50 21.77 -1.68
CA PHE A 228 42.16 23.12 -2.13
C PHE A 228 40.69 23.43 -1.81
N ASN A 229 40.43 24.67 -1.41
CA ASN A 229 39.11 25.09 -0.97
C ASN A 229 38.22 25.46 -2.17
N LEU A 230 37.12 24.72 -2.36
CA LEU A 230 36.12 25.00 -3.40
C LEU A 230 35.10 26.06 -2.99
N LYS A 231 35.10 26.50 -1.73
CA LYS A 231 34.19 27.55 -1.23
C LYS A 231 34.84 28.91 -1.44
N LEU A 232 34.22 29.72 -2.30
CA LEU A 232 34.57 31.13 -2.43
C LEU A 232 34.35 31.83 -1.09
N LYS A 233 35.33 32.61 -0.65
CA LYS A 233 35.18 33.56 0.46
C LYS A 233 34.17 34.64 0.05
N ASP A 234 33.60 35.34 1.02
CA ASP A 234 32.54 36.31 0.71
C ASP A 234 33.04 37.44 -0.20
N ASP A 235 34.28 37.90 -0.02
CA ASP A 235 34.95 38.85 -0.91
C ASP A 235 35.08 38.32 -2.36
N GLU A 236 35.35 37.03 -2.53
CA GLU A 236 35.49 36.38 -3.85
C GLU A 236 34.14 36.17 -4.53
N LYS A 237 33.06 35.96 -3.75
CA LYS A 237 31.68 35.91 -4.27
C LYS A 237 31.25 37.28 -4.78
N GLU A 238 31.56 38.34 -4.04
CA GLU A 238 31.26 39.70 -4.48
C GLU A 238 32.00 40.05 -5.76
N ALA A 239 33.29 39.71 -5.85
CA ALA A 239 34.08 39.90 -7.06
C ALA A 239 33.54 39.09 -8.26
N ARG A 240 33.12 37.83 -8.05
CA ARG A 240 32.48 37.01 -9.10
C ARG A 240 31.18 37.62 -9.59
N ASN A 241 30.34 38.14 -8.69
CA ASN A 241 29.06 38.75 -9.05
C ASN A 241 29.22 40.06 -9.83
N GLN A 242 30.32 40.78 -9.61
CA GLN A 242 30.67 42.00 -10.35
C GLN A 242 31.35 41.72 -11.69
N LEU A 243 31.80 40.48 -11.93
CA LEU A 243 32.44 40.09 -13.17
C LEU A 243 31.40 40.00 -14.30
N GLN A 244 31.40 40.96 -15.22
CA GLN A 244 30.59 40.88 -16.43
C GLN A 244 31.14 39.79 -17.35
N LEU A 245 30.31 38.79 -17.65
CA LEU A 245 30.69 37.73 -18.57
C LEU A 245 30.65 38.24 -20.01
N PRO A 246 31.64 37.88 -20.86
CA PRO A 246 31.77 38.39 -22.24
C PRO A 246 30.54 38.18 -23.14
N TYR A 247 29.63 37.27 -22.79
CA TYR A 247 28.45 36.90 -23.58
C TYR A 247 27.11 37.15 -22.87
N MET A 248 27.08 37.95 -21.80
CA MET A 248 25.79 38.39 -21.27
C MET A 248 25.14 39.35 -22.29
N LYS A 249 24.02 38.91 -22.88
CA LYS A 249 23.16 39.71 -23.75
C LYS A 249 22.95 41.09 -23.11
N MET A 250 23.43 42.13 -23.79
CA MET A 250 23.10 43.51 -23.44
C MET A 250 21.58 43.63 -23.48
N GLN A 251 20.95 43.91 -22.34
CA GLN A 251 19.49 44.16 -22.26
C GLN A 251 19.06 45.46 -22.94
N ASN A 252 19.87 46.01 -23.85
CA ASN A 252 19.56 47.19 -24.65
C ASN A 252 20.10 46.98 -26.06
N SER A 253 19.46 46.12 -26.85
CA SER A 253 19.38 46.20 -28.32
C SER A 253 18.46 45.10 -28.84
N ASP A 254 17.30 45.56 -29.30
CA ASP A 254 16.44 45.01 -30.37
C ASP A 254 16.19 43.50 -30.42
N ASP A 255 14.93 43.18 -30.11
CA ASP A 255 14.20 41.92 -30.32
C ASP A 255 14.23 41.41 -31.78
N ALA A 256 15.39 40.96 -32.28
CA ALA A 256 15.47 40.45 -33.65
C ALA A 256 16.16 39.08 -33.81
N VAL A 257 16.76 38.51 -32.75
CA VAL A 257 17.55 37.26 -32.90
C VAL A 257 16.95 36.04 -32.18
N ILE A 258 15.96 36.22 -31.30
CA ILE A 258 15.33 35.08 -30.60
C ILE A 258 14.14 34.50 -31.39
N GLN A 259 13.53 35.26 -32.32
CA GLN A 259 12.38 34.78 -33.10
C GLN A 259 12.74 33.64 -34.08
N ASN A 260 13.98 33.56 -34.57
CA ASN A 260 14.37 32.54 -35.56
C ASN A 260 14.67 31.14 -34.98
N LEU A 261 14.54 30.93 -33.65
CA LEU A 261 14.73 29.62 -33.01
C LEU A 261 13.41 28.95 -32.62
N LEU A 262 12.28 29.65 -32.73
CA LEU A 262 10.94 29.12 -32.42
C LEU A 262 10.12 28.77 -33.68
N GLU A 263 10.62 29.11 -34.88
CA GLU A 263 9.96 28.85 -36.17
C GLU A 263 10.56 27.65 -36.95
N ASN A 264 11.39 26.83 -36.31
CA ASN A 264 11.76 25.54 -36.89
C ASN A 264 10.94 24.45 -36.19
N ASP A 265 9.96 23.92 -36.92
CA ASP A 265 9.13 22.76 -36.59
C ASP A 265 10.02 21.52 -36.32
N PHE A 266 10.55 21.41 -35.11
CA PHE A 266 11.24 20.21 -34.59
C PHE A 266 10.26 19.16 -34.03
N TYR A 267 9.00 19.23 -34.46
CA TYR A 267 8.01 18.18 -34.31
C TYR A 267 7.58 17.77 -35.71
N ASP A 268 8.46 17.09 -36.45
CA ASP A 268 8.02 16.22 -37.53
C ASP A 268 7.09 15.18 -36.89
N GLU A 269 5.81 15.21 -37.27
CA GLU A 269 4.78 14.23 -36.88
C GLU A 269 4.92 12.90 -37.67
N GLU A 270 6.12 12.56 -38.16
CA GLU A 270 6.40 11.22 -38.67
C GLU A 270 6.70 10.30 -37.47
N ASP A 271 5.73 9.45 -37.13
CA ASP A 271 5.88 8.39 -36.13
C ASP A 271 6.98 7.42 -36.60
N PRO A 272 8.14 7.33 -35.91
CA PRO A 272 9.26 6.50 -36.34
C PRO A 272 8.96 4.98 -36.27
N ASP A 273 7.78 4.59 -35.76
CA ASP A 273 7.32 3.21 -35.68
C ASP A 273 6.40 2.79 -36.86
N ASP A 274 6.02 3.72 -37.77
CA ASP A 274 5.06 3.44 -38.88
C ASP A 274 5.65 2.61 -40.04
N ASP A 275 6.97 2.35 -40.04
CA ASP A 275 7.65 1.45 -40.98
C ASP A 275 7.91 0.03 -40.41
N LEU A 276 7.46 -0.27 -39.18
CA LEU A 276 7.70 -1.54 -38.52
C LEU A 276 6.55 -2.56 -38.71
N ASP A 277 6.36 -3.01 -39.94
CA ASP A 277 5.67 -4.27 -40.23
C ASP A 277 6.68 -5.44 -40.21
N ILE A 278 6.84 -6.10 -39.06
CA ILE A 278 7.52 -7.42 -38.89
C ILE A 278 6.67 -8.37 -38.07
#